data_AF-Q80WS1-F1
#
_entry.id   AF-Q80WS1-F1
#
_cell.length_a   1.000
_cell.length_b   1.000
_cell.length_c   1.000
_cell.angle_alpha   90.00
_cell.angle_beta   90.00
_cell.angle_gamma   90.00
#
_symmetry.space_group_name_H-M   'P 1'
#
loop_
_entity.id
_entity.type
_entity.pdbx_description
1 polymer ?
#
loop_
_entity_poly.entity_id
_entity_poly.type
_entity_poly.pdbx_seq_one_letter_code
_entity_poly.pdbx_strand_id
1 'polypeptide(L)'
;MCSSVTGKLWFLTDRRIREDYPQKEILRALKAKCCEEELDFRAVVMDEMVLTVEQGNLGLRISGELISAYPQVVVVRVPTPWVQSDSDITVLRHLEKMGCRLMNRPQAILNCVNKFWTFQELAGHGVPLPDTFSYGGHENFAKMIDEAEVLEFPMVVKNTRGHRGKAVFLARDKHHLADLSHLIRHEAPYLFQKYIKESHGRDVRVIVVGGRVVGTMLRCSTDGRMQSNCSLGGVGMMCSLSEQGKQLAIQVSNILGTDVCGIDLLMKDDGSFCVCEANANVGFIAFDKACNLDVAGIIADYAASLLPAGRLTRRMSLLSVVSTASETSEPELGPPASAAVDNMSASSSSVDSDPESTTEREMLTKLPGGLFNMNQLLANEIKLLVE
;
A
#
# COMPACT_ATOMS: atom_id res chain seq x y z
N MET A 1 12.83 15.43 -37.65
CA MET A 1 11.81 15.51 -36.58
C MET A 1 12.16 14.45 -35.53
N CYS A 2 12.82 14.82 -34.44
CA CYS A 2 12.78 13.94 -33.26
C CYS A 2 11.37 14.10 -32.70
N SER A 3 10.49 13.13 -32.91
CA SER A 3 9.32 13.01 -32.06
C SER A 3 9.83 12.92 -30.63
N SER A 4 9.49 13.88 -29.78
CA SER A 4 9.63 13.70 -28.34
C SER A 4 8.77 12.48 -28.01
N VAL A 5 9.40 11.34 -27.72
CA VAL A 5 8.67 10.17 -27.24
C VAL A 5 8.10 10.56 -25.89
N THR A 6 6.81 10.88 -25.85
CA THR A 6 6.08 11.12 -24.62
C THR A 6 6.26 9.92 -23.70
N GLY A 7 6.62 10.17 -22.44
CA GLY A 7 6.75 9.12 -21.45
C GLY A 7 5.41 8.39 -21.28
N LYS A 8 5.45 7.05 -21.28
CA LYS A 8 4.31 6.15 -21.12
C LYS A 8 4.33 5.59 -19.71
N LEU A 9 3.29 5.91 -18.94
CA LEU A 9 3.11 5.46 -17.56
C LEU A 9 1.82 4.64 -17.46
N TRP A 10 1.92 3.43 -16.91
CA TRP A 10 0.74 2.62 -16.65
C TRP A 10 0.45 2.50 -15.16
N PHE A 11 -0.85 2.43 -14.83
CA PHE A 11 -1.32 1.94 -13.55
C PHE A 11 -1.86 0.51 -13.72
N LEU A 12 -1.26 -0.45 -13.03
CA LEU A 12 -1.65 -1.86 -13.09
C LEU A 12 -2.17 -2.32 -11.72
N THR A 13 -3.41 -2.79 -11.70
CA THR A 13 -4.03 -3.32 -10.47
C THR A 13 -4.85 -4.59 -10.73
N ASP A 14 -5.22 -5.26 -9.65
CA ASP A 14 -6.15 -6.38 -9.69
C ASP A 14 -7.61 -5.94 -9.57
N ARG A 15 -8.54 -6.65 -10.23
CA ARG A 15 -9.99 -6.39 -10.18
C ARG A 15 -10.54 -6.41 -8.75
N ARG A 16 -10.06 -7.32 -7.90
CA ARG A 16 -10.51 -7.56 -6.53
C ARG A 16 -10.30 -6.34 -5.61
N ILE A 17 -9.28 -5.52 -5.89
CA ILE A 17 -8.93 -4.34 -5.07
C ILE A 17 -9.01 -3.02 -5.82
N ARG A 18 -9.44 -3.03 -7.08
CA ARG A 18 -9.54 -1.83 -7.94
C ARG A 18 -10.41 -0.75 -7.31
N GLU A 19 -11.47 -1.17 -6.62
CA GLU A 19 -12.45 -0.25 -6.04
C GLU A 19 -12.08 0.25 -4.64
N ASP A 20 -11.01 -0.28 -4.03
CA ASP A 20 -10.54 0.13 -2.72
C ASP A 20 -9.93 1.55 -2.78
N TYR A 21 -10.09 2.32 -1.71
CA TYR A 21 -9.64 3.71 -1.62
C TYR A 21 -8.20 3.94 -2.10
N PRO A 22 -7.17 3.19 -1.67
CA PRO A 22 -5.80 3.54 -2.05
C PRO A 22 -5.58 3.42 -3.57
N GLN A 23 -6.32 2.53 -4.25
CA GLN A 23 -6.21 2.31 -5.68
C GLN A 23 -6.93 3.42 -6.46
N LYS A 24 -8.10 3.84 -5.98
CA LYS A 24 -8.83 4.98 -6.54
C LYS A 24 -8.05 6.28 -6.44
N GLU A 25 -7.45 6.54 -5.29
CA GLU A 25 -6.67 7.76 -5.07
C GLU A 25 -5.38 7.77 -5.90
N ILE A 26 -4.66 6.64 -6.00
CA ILE A 26 -3.50 6.53 -6.91
C ILE A 26 -3.92 6.75 -8.35
N LEU A 27 -5.02 6.13 -8.81
CA LEU A 27 -5.51 6.33 -10.17
C LEU A 27 -5.89 7.79 -10.44
N ARG A 28 -6.55 8.47 -9.49
CA ARG A 28 -6.87 9.89 -9.58
C ARG A 28 -5.60 10.74 -9.71
N ALA A 29 -4.64 10.52 -8.80
CA ALA A 29 -3.39 11.27 -8.76
C ALA A 29 -2.56 11.07 -10.04
N LEU A 30 -2.45 9.83 -10.52
CA LEU A 30 -1.74 9.52 -11.77
C LEU A 30 -2.41 10.16 -12.99
N LYS A 31 -3.75 10.12 -13.09
CA LYS A 31 -4.46 10.81 -14.18
C LYS A 31 -4.20 12.32 -14.18
N ALA A 32 -4.28 12.95 -13.01
CA ALA A 32 -4.00 14.38 -12.88
C ALA A 32 -2.55 14.69 -13.28
N LYS A 33 -1.59 13.94 -12.75
CA LYS A 33 -0.16 14.12 -13.01
C LYS A 33 0.21 13.90 -14.47
N CYS A 34 -0.28 12.83 -15.08
CA CYS A 34 -0.04 12.55 -16.49
C CYS A 34 -0.71 13.57 -17.41
N CYS A 35 -1.87 14.11 -17.04
CA CYS A 35 -2.48 15.22 -17.79
C CYS A 35 -1.64 16.50 -17.69
N GLU A 36 -1.12 16.82 -16.50
CA GLU A 36 -0.30 18.00 -16.25
C GLU A 36 1.03 17.96 -17.04
N GLU A 37 1.69 16.80 -17.08
CA GLU A 37 2.98 16.61 -17.75
C GLU A 37 2.87 16.08 -19.19
N GLU A 38 1.66 16.06 -19.75
CA GLU A 38 1.36 15.55 -21.10
C GLU A 38 1.89 14.13 -21.37
N LEU A 39 1.80 13.24 -20.37
CA LEU A 39 2.26 11.85 -20.42
C LEU A 39 1.18 10.92 -20.98
N ASP A 40 1.61 9.90 -21.72
CA ASP A 40 0.72 8.83 -22.22
C ASP A 40 0.40 7.90 -21.04
N PHE A 41 -0.88 7.86 -20.67
CA PHE A 41 -1.35 7.13 -19.49
C PHE A 41 -2.38 6.07 -19.82
N ARG A 42 -2.20 4.88 -19.26
CA ARG A 42 -3.20 3.80 -19.31
C ARG A 42 -3.36 3.16 -17.94
N ALA A 43 -4.61 3.01 -17.50
CA ALA A 43 -4.95 2.13 -16.38
C ALA A 43 -5.37 0.77 -16.94
N VAL A 44 -4.81 -0.30 -16.39
CA VAL A 44 -5.01 -1.68 -16.85
C VAL A 44 -5.36 -2.56 -15.66
N VAL A 45 -6.34 -3.46 -15.84
CA VAL A 45 -6.59 -4.53 -14.89
C VAL A 45 -5.84 -5.78 -15.33
N MET A 46 -5.16 -6.47 -14.40
CA MET A 46 -4.31 -7.62 -14.76
C MET A 46 -5.04 -8.71 -15.56
N ASP A 47 -6.32 -8.97 -15.29
CA ASP A 47 -7.10 -9.99 -15.99
C ASP A 47 -7.52 -9.61 -17.42
N GLU A 48 -7.26 -8.37 -17.84
CA GLU A 48 -7.44 -7.92 -19.23
C GLU A 48 -6.20 -8.23 -20.09
N MET A 49 -5.09 -8.60 -19.46
CA MET A 49 -3.80 -8.84 -20.12
C MET A 49 -3.68 -10.30 -20.56
N VAL A 50 -3.31 -10.49 -21.83
CA VAL A 50 -2.89 -11.78 -22.37
C VAL A 50 -1.41 -11.70 -22.69
N LEU A 51 -0.62 -12.50 -21.98
CA LEU A 51 0.82 -12.60 -22.15
C LEU A 51 1.12 -13.65 -23.22
N THR A 52 1.98 -13.33 -24.19
CA THR A 52 2.31 -14.26 -25.26
C THR A 52 3.81 -14.47 -25.39
N VAL A 53 4.19 -15.66 -25.85
CA VAL A 53 5.53 -15.96 -26.37
C VAL A 53 5.33 -16.47 -27.79
N GLU A 54 5.45 -15.57 -28.77
CA GLU A 54 5.21 -15.87 -30.19
C GLU A 54 6.54 -15.76 -30.93
N GLN A 55 6.91 -16.79 -31.69
CA GLN A 55 8.17 -16.84 -32.45
C GLN A 55 9.42 -16.55 -31.59
N GLY A 56 9.39 -16.98 -30.32
CA GLY A 56 10.48 -16.75 -29.36
C GLY A 56 10.53 -15.36 -28.72
N ASN A 57 9.57 -14.47 -29.03
CA ASN A 57 9.51 -13.12 -28.51
C ASN A 57 8.36 -12.94 -27.51
N LEU A 58 8.60 -12.17 -26.46
CA LEU A 58 7.54 -11.77 -25.53
C LEU A 58 6.59 -10.78 -26.21
N GLY A 59 5.30 -11.03 -26.11
CA GLY A 59 4.24 -10.14 -26.59
C GLY A 59 3.18 -9.91 -25.52
N LEU A 60 2.36 -8.89 -25.74
CA LEU A 60 1.28 -8.50 -24.82
C LEU A 60 0.05 -8.09 -25.62
N ARG A 61 -1.12 -8.58 -25.21
CA ARG A 61 -2.42 -8.07 -25.68
C ARG A 61 -3.24 -7.58 -24.50
N ILE A 62 -4.02 -6.52 -24.69
CA ILE A 62 -4.95 -6.01 -23.69
C ILE A 62 -6.33 -5.92 -24.34
N SER A 63 -7.30 -6.67 -23.81
CA SER A 63 -8.67 -6.68 -24.36
C SER A 63 -8.72 -6.92 -25.89
N GLY A 64 -7.83 -7.78 -26.40
CA GLY A 64 -7.71 -8.11 -27.83
C GLY A 64 -6.78 -7.20 -28.65
N GLU A 65 -6.42 -6.02 -28.14
CA GLU A 65 -5.47 -5.09 -28.77
C GLU A 65 -4.04 -5.60 -28.63
N LEU A 66 -3.29 -5.72 -29.73
CA LEU A 66 -1.86 -6.02 -29.68
C LEU A 66 -1.07 -4.78 -29.22
N ILE A 67 -0.34 -4.91 -28.12
CA ILE A 67 0.49 -3.83 -27.60
C ILE A 67 1.88 -3.90 -28.25
N SER A 68 2.21 -2.88 -29.04
CA SER A 68 3.51 -2.73 -29.69
C SER A 68 4.42 -1.68 -29.03
N ALA A 69 3.85 -0.81 -28.19
CA ALA A 69 4.58 0.23 -27.46
C ALA A 69 4.33 0.10 -25.95
N TYR A 70 5.34 -0.41 -25.23
CA TYR A 70 5.26 -0.71 -23.80
C TYR A 70 5.49 0.53 -22.92
N PRO A 71 4.91 0.57 -21.70
CA PRO A 71 5.17 1.65 -20.76
C PRO A 71 6.63 1.62 -20.28
N GLN A 72 7.24 2.80 -20.09
CA GLN A 72 8.55 2.86 -19.44
C GLN A 72 8.42 2.64 -17.93
N VAL A 73 7.33 3.12 -17.31
CA VAL A 73 7.08 2.98 -15.87
C VAL A 73 5.70 2.38 -15.63
N VAL A 74 5.61 1.45 -14.68
CA VAL A 74 4.33 0.87 -14.25
C VAL A 74 4.20 0.97 -12.74
N VAL A 75 3.13 1.62 -12.30
CA VAL A 75 2.70 1.65 -10.90
C VAL A 75 1.89 0.40 -10.64
N VAL A 76 2.41 -0.51 -9.83
CA VAL A 76 1.82 -1.84 -9.57
C VAL A 76 1.15 -1.87 -8.20
N ARG A 77 -0.12 -2.29 -8.16
CA ARG A 77 -0.88 -2.52 -6.93
C ARG A 77 -1.56 -3.88 -6.98
N VAL A 78 -1.05 -4.85 -6.21
CA VAL A 78 -1.58 -6.22 -6.19
C VAL A 78 -2.07 -6.60 -4.79
N PRO A 79 -3.12 -7.41 -4.66
CA PRO A 79 -3.66 -7.80 -3.36
C PRO A 79 -2.73 -8.79 -2.66
N THR A 80 -1.73 -8.33 -1.92
CA THR A 80 -0.72 -9.20 -1.25
C THR A 80 -1.28 -10.44 -0.53
N PRO A 81 -2.48 -10.43 0.10
CA PRO A 81 -3.06 -11.64 0.69
C PRO A 81 -3.52 -12.70 -0.30
N TRP A 82 -3.98 -12.27 -1.47
CA TRP A 82 -4.53 -13.11 -2.53
C TRP A 82 -3.66 -13.11 -3.77
N VAL A 83 -2.43 -12.58 -3.68
CA VAL A 83 -1.45 -12.70 -4.76
C VAL A 83 -1.34 -14.19 -5.03
N GLN A 84 -1.94 -14.60 -6.15
CA GLN A 84 -1.70 -15.91 -6.70
C GLN A 84 -0.30 -15.80 -7.24
N SER A 85 0.66 -16.34 -6.49
CA SER A 85 2.09 -16.16 -6.74
C SER A 85 2.51 -16.60 -8.14
N ASP A 86 1.66 -17.31 -8.86
CA ASP A 86 1.90 -17.70 -10.24
C ASP A 86 1.25 -16.71 -11.20
N SER A 87 -0.07 -16.50 -11.19
CA SER A 87 -0.74 -15.65 -12.20
C SER A 87 -0.34 -14.16 -12.10
N ASP A 88 -0.54 -13.54 -10.94
CA ASP A 88 -0.27 -12.12 -10.72
C ASP A 88 1.22 -11.82 -10.95
N ILE A 89 2.10 -12.63 -10.37
CA ILE A 89 3.55 -12.47 -10.50
C ILE A 89 4.02 -12.79 -11.92
N THR A 90 3.38 -13.71 -12.66
CA THR A 90 3.72 -13.96 -14.07
C THR A 90 3.48 -12.71 -14.91
N VAL A 91 2.36 -12.00 -14.72
CA VAL A 91 2.11 -10.71 -15.39
C VAL A 91 3.22 -9.71 -15.09
N LEU A 92 3.59 -9.55 -13.82
CA LEU A 92 4.62 -8.59 -13.42
C LEU A 92 6.00 -8.97 -13.98
N ARG A 93 6.38 -10.25 -13.91
CA ARG A 93 7.63 -10.76 -14.47
C ARG A 93 7.68 -10.57 -15.98
N HIS A 94 6.56 -10.77 -16.67
CA HIS A 94 6.47 -10.58 -18.12
C HIS A 94 6.75 -9.12 -18.49
N LEU A 95 6.08 -8.16 -17.82
CA LEU A 95 6.34 -6.74 -18.02
C LEU A 95 7.79 -6.33 -17.71
N GLU A 96 8.34 -6.84 -16.60
CA GLU A 96 9.75 -6.60 -16.23
C GLU A 96 10.70 -7.12 -17.31
N LYS A 97 10.46 -8.33 -17.84
CA LYS A 97 11.28 -8.92 -18.92
C LYS A 97 11.09 -8.22 -20.26
N MET A 98 9.97 -7.53 -20.47
CA MET A 98 9.76 -6.64 -21.62
C MET A 98 10.43 -5.26 -21.45
N GLY A 99 11.14 -5.03 -20.34
CA GLY A 99 11.90 -3.80 -20.09
C GLY A 99 11.11 -2.70 -19.38
N CYS A 100 9.90 -2.98 -18.90
CA CYS A 100 9.11 -2.00 -18.14
C CYS A 100 9.70 -1.85 -16.73
N ARG A 101 9.92 -0.60 -16.27
CA ARG A 101 10.32 -0.35 -14.88
C ARG A 101 9.10 -0.36 -13.97
N LEU A 102 8.91 -1.45 -13.24
CA LEU A 102 7.87 -1.53 -12.22
C LEU A 102 8.35 -0.84 -10.94
N MET A 103 7.51 0.00 -10.33
CA MET A 103 7.87 0.65 -9.06
C MET A 103 8.21 -0.38 -7.98
N ASN A 104 7.28 -1.31 -7.71
CA ASN A 104 7.59 -2.50 -6.92
C ASN A 104 7.74 -3.68 -7.87
N ARG A 105 8.98 -4.14 -8.06
CA ARG A 105 9.29 -5.30 -8.89
C ARG A 105 8.72 -6.59 -8.29
N PRO A 106 8.56 -7.67 -9.07
CA PRO A 106 7.92 -8.90 -8.60
C PRO A 106 8.63 -9.47 -7.36
N GLN A 107 9.97 -9.47 -7.35
CA GLN A 107 10.75 -9.96 -6.21
C GLN A 107 10.53 -9.13 -4.93
N ALA A 108 10.45 -7.80 -5.04
CA ALA A 108 10.21 -6.93 -3.88
C ALA A 108 8.83 -7.19 -3.27
N ILE A 109 7.82 -7.42 -4.11
CA ILE A 109 6.48 -7.81 -3.68
C ILE A 109 6.51 -9.16 -2.97
N LEU A 110 7.14 -10.18 -3.58
CA LEU A 110 7.26 -11.51 -2.99
C LEU A 110 7.94 -11.48 -1.62
N ASN A 111 9.04 -10.73 -1.49
CA ASN A 111 9.78 -10.58 -0.23
C ASN A 111 8.89 -9.98 0.88
N CYS A 112 7.93 -9.11 0.54
CA CYS A 112 6.99 -8.52 1.50
C CYS A 112 5.73 -9.37 1.76
N VAL A 113 5.38 -10.30 0.85
CA VAL A 113 4.19 -11.16 1.02
C VAL A 113 4.43 -12.22 2.10
N ASN A 114 5.66 -12.72 2.22
CA ASN A 114 6.04 -13.68 3.25
C ASN A 114 6.91 -12.99 4.30
N LYS A 115 6.39 -12.86 5.53
CA LYS A 115 7.09 -12.21 6.65
C LYS A 115 8.45 -12.83 6.96
N PHE A 116 8.59 -14.14 6.78
CA PHE A 116 9.87 -14.80 7.01
C PHE A 116 10.87 -14.50 5.88
N TRP A 117 10.42 -14.41 4.63
CA TRP A 117 11.28 -13.97 3.52
C TRP A 117 11.74 -12.53 3.72
N THR A 118 10.87 -11.64 4.20
CA THR A 118 11.28 -10.29 4.62
C THR A 118 12.47 -10.35 5.59
N PHE A 119 12.39 -11.21 6.61
CA PHE A 119 13.45 -11.36 7.60
C PHE A 119 14.71 -11.98 7.02
N GLN A 120 14.60 -12.93 6.09
CA GLN A 120 15.74 -13.53 5.41
C GLN A 120 16.54 -12.50 4.59
N GLU A 121 15.85 -11.58 3.90
CA GLU A 121 16.51 -10.51 3.15
C GLU A 121 17.17 -9.47 4.08
N LEU A 122 16.55 -9.17 5.23
CA LEU A 122 17.05 -8.17 6.18
C LEU A 122 18.18 -8.70 7.09
N ALA A 123 18.20 -10.01 7.37
CA ALA A 123 19.22 -10.63 8.21
C ALA A 123 20.63 -10.39 7.66
N GLY A 124 21.59 -10.18 8.55
CA GLY A 124 22.98 -9.90 8.19
C GLY A 124 23.28 -8.44 7.76
N HIS A 125 22.26 -7.60 7.56
CA HIS A 125 22.44 -6.20 7.15
C HIS A 125 22.48 -5.19 8.33
N GLY A 126 22.61 -5.67 9.57
CA GLY A 126 22.58 -4.82 10.76
C GLY A 126 21.19 -4.24 11.10
N VAL A 127 20.13 -4.74 10.46
CA VAL A 127 18.74 -4.38 10.73
C VAL A 127 18.30 -5.06 12.04
N PRO A 128 17.80 -4.31 13.05
CA PRO A 128 17.28 -4.92 14.28
C PRO A 128 15.97 -5.67 14.00
N LEU A 129 15.98 -6.98 14.24
CA LEU A 129 14.85 -7.89 14.05
C LEU A 129 14.54 -8.60 15.39
N PRO A 130 13.26 -8.83 15.74
CA PRO A 130 12.92 -9.77 16.81
C PRO A 130 13.38 -11.19 16.46
N ASP A 131 13.90 -11.94 17.44
CA ASP A 131 14.25 -13.34 17.24
C ASP A 131 13.04 -14.10 16.70
N THR A 132 13.23 -14.81 15.58
CA THR A 132 12.12 -15.39 14.82
C THR A 132 12.48 -16.78 14.33
N PHE A 133 11.60 -17.74 14.59
CA PHE A 133 11.71 -19.14 14.22
C PHE A 133 10.65 -19.46 13.18
N SER A 134 11.07 -20.20 12.16
CA SER A 134 10.20 -20.80 11.15
C SER A 134 10.72 -22.20 10.88
N TYR A 135 9.87 -23.06 10.31
CA TYR A 135 10.17 -24.48 10.11
C TYR A 135 9.99 -24.85 8.64
N GLY A 136 10.69 -25.90 8.20
CA GLY A 136 10.51 -26.51 6.89
C GLY A 136 9.52 -27.68 6.99
N GLY A 137 8.47 -27.65 6.16
CA GLY A 137 7.46 -28.72 6.09
C GLY A 137 6.36 -28.62 7.16
N HIS A 138 5.19 -29.23 6.94
CA HIS A 138 3.97 -28.96 7.73
C HIS A 138 3.66 -29.99 8.82
N GLU A 139 4.40 -31.10 8.88
CA GLU A 139 3.92 -32.30 9.57
C GLU A 139 4.20 -32.34 11.08
N ASN A 140 5.10 -31.49 11.60
CA ASN A 140 5.51 -31.57 13.00
C ASN A 140 5.53 -30.19 13.69
N PHE A 141 4.32 -29.64 13.91
CA PHE A 141 4.15 -28.39 14.64
C PHE A 141 4.60 -28.49 16.11
N ALA A 142 4.43 -29.65 16.75
CA ALA A 142 4.86 -29.90 18.13
C ALA A 142 6.38 -29.70 18.30
N LYS A 143 7.19 -30.23 17.37
CA LYS A 143 8.64 -29.95 17.36
C LYS A 143 8.94 -28.46 17.29
N MET A 144 8.19 -27.70 16.48
CA MET A 144 8.40 -26.26 16.39
C MET A 144 8.11 -25.55 17.72
N ILE A 145 7.08 -25.99 18.45
CA ILE A 145 6.78 -25.46 19.79
C ILE A 145 7.99 -25.66 20.72
N ASP A 146 8.56 -26.86 20.74
CA ASP A 146 9.71 -27.19 21.59
C ASP A 146 10.96 -26.37 21.21
N GLU A 147 11.27 -26.27 19.90
CA GLU A 147 12.43 -25.51 19.42
C GLU A 147 12.29 -23.99 19.66
N ALA A 148 11.05 -23.48 19.65
CA ALA A 148 10.76 -22.06 19.84
C ALA A 148 10.74 -21.65 21.33
N GLU A 149 10.86 -22.58 22.29
CA GLU A 149 10.87 -22.26 23.73
C GLU A 149 11.98 -21.28 24.12
N VAL A 150 13.08 -21.26 23.37
CA VAL A 150 14.20 -20.31 23.55
C VAL A 150 13.78 -18.85 23.37
N LEU A 151 12.67 -18.57 22.69
CA LEU A 151 12.11 -17.21 22.58
C LEU A 151 11.52 -16.70 23.90
N GLU A 152 11.28 -17.60 24.85
CA GLU A 152 10.52 -17.39 26.09
C GLU A 152 9.05 -17.02 25.85
N PHE A 153 8.21 -17.25 26.86
CA PHE A 153 6.81 -16.86 26.84
C PHE A 153 6.59 -15.52 27.56
N PRO A 154 5.63 -14.68 27.11
CA PRO A 154 4.77 -14.91 25.96
C PRO A 154 5.52 -14.73 24.63
N MET A 155 5.04 -15.38 23.57
CA MET A 155 5.61 -15.28 22.22
C MET A 155 4.52 -15.07 21.16
N VAL A 156 4.89 -14.49 20.03
CA VAL A 156 3.97 -14.18 18.95
C VAL A 156 3.99 -15.29 17.90
N VAL A 157 2.83 -15.82 17.55
CA VAL A 157 2.66 -16.80 16.47
C VAL A 157 1.93 -16.12 15.32
N LYS A 158 2.53 -16.12 14.12
CA LYS A 158 1.98 -15.45 12.94
C LYS A 158 1.93 -16.40 11.75
N ASN A 159 0.85 -16.37 10.99
CA ASN A 159 0.89 -16.91 9.64
C ASN A 159 1.83 -16.03 8.79
N THR A 160 2.76 -16.66 8.08
CA THR A 160 3.76 -16.00 7.24
C THR A 160 3.14 -15.09 6.17
N ARG A 161 1.98 -15.46 5.61
CA ARG A 161 1.22 -14.71 4.59
C ARG A 161 -0.07 -14.06 5.11
N GLY A 162 -0.29 -14.05 6.43
CA GLY A 162 -1.42 -13.38 7.06
C GLY A 162 -1.41 -11.85 6.85
N HIS A 163 -2.56 -11.18 6.96
CA HIS A 163 -2.69 -9.73 6.74
C HIS A 163 -3.69 -9.10 7.70
N ARG A 164 -3.62 -7.77 7.90
CA ARG A 164 -4.54 -6.98 8.74
C ARG A 164 -4.67 -7.49 10.18
N GLY A 165 -3.62 -8.11 10.72
CA GLY A 165 -3.62 -8.72 12.06
C GLY A 165 -4.40 -10.04 12.16
N LYS A 166 -4.94 -10.57 11.06
CA LYS A 166 -5.56 -11.91 11.02
C LYS A 166 -4.46 -12.98 11.13
N ALA A 167 -4.76 -14.06 11.86
CA ALA A 167 -3.83 -15.17 12.12
C ALA A 167 -2.51 -14.72 12.79
N VAL A 168 -2.62 -13.78 13.74
CA VAL A 168 -1.54 -13.34 14.62
C VAL A 168 -2.02 -13.53 16.06
N PHE A 169 -1.32 -14.35 16.83
CA PHE A 169 -1.71 -14.75 18.18
C PHE A 169 -0.57 -14.47 19.17
N LEU A 170 -0.92 -14.13 20.40
CA LEU A 170 0.02 -14.05 21.52
C LEU A 170 -0.14 -15.29 22.39
N ALA A 171 0.79 -16.23 22.26
CA ALA A 171 0.85 -17.42 23.11
C ALA A 171 1.42 -17.04 24.47
N ARG A 172 0.68 -17.35 25.54
CA ARG A 172 1.01 -16.92 26.91
C ARG A 172 1.93 -17.90 27.64
N ASP A 173 1.83 -19.16 27.26
CA ASP A 173 2.59 -20.29 27.78
C ASP A 173 2.49 -21.43 26.75
N LYS A 174 3.21 -22.53 27.01
CA LYS A 174 3.27 -23.71 26.15
C LYS A 174 1.91 -24.38 25.97
N HIS A 175 1.05 -24.40 27.00
CA HIS A 175 -0.27 -25.01 26.92
C HIS A 175 -1.19 -24.21 26.00
N HIS A 176 -1.22 -22.88 26.15
CA HIS A 176 -1.98 -21.99 25.28
C HIS A 176 -1.51 -22.10 23.83
N LEU A 177 -0.21 -22.27 23.59
CA LEU A 177 0.35 -22.50 22.26
C LEU A 177 -0.06 -23.86 21.67
N ALA A 178 -0.07 -24.92 22.48
CA ALA A 178 -0.58 -26.22 22.08
C ALA A 178 -2.08 -26.15 21.73
N ASP A 179 -2.88 -25.44 22.50
CA ASP A 179 -4.31 -25.21 22.19
C ASP A 179 -4.49 -24.44 20.88
N LEU A 180 -3.70 -23.38 20.66
CA LEU A 180 -3.69 -22.64 19.40
C LEU A 180 -3.31 -23.52 18.21
N SER A 181 -2.44 -24.52 18.41
CA SER A 181 -2.04 -25.45 17.36
C SER A 181 -3.23 -26.23 16.78
N HIS A 182 -4.24 -26.53 17.58
CA HIS A 182 -5.47 -27.20 17.13
C HIS A 182 -6.42 -26.28 16.34
N LEU A 183 -6.25 -24.96 16.43
CA LEU A 183 -7.12 -23.97 15.77
C LEU A 183 -6.53 -23.45 14.44
N ILE A 184 -5.24 -23.68 14.20
CA ILE A 184 -4.55 -23.20 12.99
C ILE A 184 -4.52 -24.27 11.89
N ARG A 185 -4.46 -23.81 10.64
CA ARG A 185 -4.32 -24.68 9.46
C ARG A 185 -2.87 -25.12 9.30
N HIS A 186 -2.54 -26.37 9.58
CA HIS A 186 -1.14 -26.85 9.54
C HIS A 186 -0.51 -26.78 8.15
N GLU A 187 -1.30 -26.76 7.07
CA GLU A 187 -0.84 -26.62 5.68
C GLU A 187 -0.33 -25.20 5.36
N ALA A 188 -0.63 -24.22 6.22
CA ALA A 188 -0.12 -22.88 6.07
C ALA A 188 1.21 -22.72 6.85
N PRO A 189 2.20 -21.98 6.32
CA PRO A 189 3.44 -21.74 7.04
C PRO A 189 3.25 -20.71 8.17
N TYR A 190 3.73 -21.03 9.37
CA TYR A 190 3.76 -20.14 10.53
C TYR A 190 5.18 -19.79 10.95
N LEU A 191 5.31 -18.62 11.58
CA LEU A 191 6.52 -18.20 12.29
C LEU A 191 6.18 -17.91 13.76
N PHE A 192 7.18 -18.12 14.61
CA PHE A 192 7.14 -17.86 16.04
C PHE A 192 8.17 -16.77 16.31
N GLN A 193 7.81 -15.75 17.07
CA GLN A 193 8.60 -14.54 17.17
C GLN A 193 8.62 -14.04 18.60
N LYS A 194 9.81 -13.58 19.03
CA LYS A 194 9.98 -12.93 20.32
C LYS A 194 9.00 -11.80 20.48
N TYR A 195 8.30 -11.80 21.60
CA TYR A 195 7.37 -10.74 21.94
C TYR A 195 8.10 -9.52 22.49
N ILE A 196 7.88 -8.36 21.85
CA ILE A 196 8.42 -7.08 22.30
C ILE A 196 7.36 -6.43 23.19
N LYS A 197 7.44 -6.71 24.50
CA LYS A 197 6.43 -6.33 25.51
C LYS A 197 6.21 -4.81 25.61
N GLU A 198 7.26 -4.05 25.34
CA GLU A 198 7.29 -2.59 25.38
C GLU A 198 6.41 -1.98 24.28
N SER A 199 6.33 -2.69 23.15
CA SER A 199 5.47 -2.37 22.02
C SER A 199 4.08 -3.01 22.11
N HIS A 200 3.66 -3.52 23.28
CA HIS A 200 2.33 -4.14 23.40
C HIS A 200 1.22 -3.18 22.96
N GLY A 201 0.35 -3.66 22.08
CA GLY A 201 -0.78 -2.89 21.58
C GLY A 201 -0.39 -1.66 20.77
N ARG A 202 0.89 -1.48 20.41
CA ARG A 202 1.39 -0.28 19.75
C ARG A 202 2.44 -0.60 18.69
N ASP A 203 2.42 0.13 17.60
CA ASP A 203 3.49 0.09 16.61
C ASP A 203 3.57 1.41 15.84
N VAL A 204 4.69 1.65 15.17
CA VAL A 204 4.86 2.83 14.31
C VAL A 204 4.88 2.40 12.86
N ARG A 205 3.88 2.84 12.10
CA ARG A 205 3.88 2.69 10.65
C ARG A 205 4.63 3.84 10.00
N VAL A 206 5.59 3.49 9.16
CA VAL A 206 6.35 4.40 8.31
C VAL A 206 5.98 4.11 6.86
N ILE A 207 5.61 5.14 6.09
CA ILE A 207 5.47 4.99 4.64
C ILE A 207 6.73 5.57 3.99
N VAL A 208 7.36 4.78 3.12
CA VAL A 208 8.52 5.16 2.33
C VAL A 208 8.11 5.18 0.85
N VAL A 209 8.42 6.27 0.16
CA VAL A 209 8.25 6.42 -1.29
C VAL A 209 9.56 6.92 -1.88
N GLY A 210 10.11 6.22 -2.87
CA GLY A 210 11.33 6.62 -3.55
C GLY A 210 12.55 6.81 -2.64
N GLY A 211 12.67 5.95 -1.61
CA GLY A 211 13.75 6.03 -0.63
C GLY A 211 13.61 7.18 0.37
N ARG A 212 12.44 7.82 0.48
CA ARG A 212 12.16 8.90 1.44
C ARG A 212 10.98 8.54 2.33
N VAL A 213 11.11 8.80 3.63
CA VAL A 213 9.99 8.72 4.57
C VAL A 213 9.01 9.86 4.27
N VAL A 214 7.77 9.51 3.90
CA VAL A 214 6.72 10.51 3.60
C VAL A 214 5.92 10.91 4.84
N GLY A 215 5.87 10.03 5.84
CA GLY A 215 5.18 10.28 7.10
C GLY A 215 5.29 9.09 8.05
N THR A 216 4.81 9.29 9.27
CA THR A 216 4.87 8.32 10.36
C THR A 216 3.62 8.38 11.22
N MET A 217 3.04 7.22 11.50
CA MET A 217 1.80 7.08 12.25
C MET A 217 1.97 6.05 13.37
N LEU A 218 1.84 6.47 14.61
CA LEU A 218 1.70 5.59 15.76
C LEU A 218 0.29 4.99 15.72
N ARG A 219 0.19 3.67 15.79
CA ARG A 219 -1.09 2.97 15.97
C ARG A 219 -1.17 2.38 17.35
N CYS A 220 -2.34 2.49 17.97
CA CYS A 220 -2.63 1.97 19.30
C CYS A 220 -3.90 1.11 19.28
N SER A 221 -3.86 -0.03 19.96
CA SER A 221 -5.05 -0.81 20.27
C SER A 221 -5.90 -0.07 21.31
N THR A 222 -7.22 -0.18 21.21
CA THR A 222 -8.19 0.43 22.14
C THR A 222 -8.82 -0.59 23.09
N ASP A 223 -8.49 -1.88 22.96
CA ASP A 223 -9.11 -2.98 23.70
C ASP A 223 -8.11 -3.83 24.51
N GLY A 224 -6.87 -3.34 24.63
CA GLY A 224 -5.80 -4.01 25.37
C GLY A 224 -5.18 -5.21 24.64
N ARG A 225 -5.64 -5.58 23.44
CA ARG A 225 -5.01 -6.62 22.62
C ARG A 225 -3.69 -6.14 22.03
N MET A 226 -2.84 -7.11 21.68
CA MET A 226 -1.52 -6.85 21.08
C MET A 226 -1.63 -6.16 19.71
N GLN A 227 -2.67 -6.45 18.91
CA GLN A 227 -2.80 -5.94 17.55
C GLN A 227 -3.28 -4.48 17.56
N SER A 228 -2.42 -3.56 17.12
CA SER A 228 -2.69 -2.13 16.98
C SER A 228 -3.37 -1.74 15.65
N ASN A 229 -3.67 -2.70 14.77
CA ASN A 229 -4.17 -2.40 13.42
C ASN A 229 -5.49 -1.60 13.47
N CYS A 230 -5.55 -0.46 12.77
CA CYS A 230 -6.78 0.33 12.68
C CYS A 230 -7.95 -0.43 12.04
N SER A 231 -7.66 -1.43 11.19
CA SER A 231 -8.68 -2.34 10.64
C SER A 231 -9.33 -3.26 11.69
N LEU A 232 -8.77 -3.33 12.89
CA LEU A 232 -9.29 -4.11 14.03
C LEU A 232 -9.86 -3.20 15.14
N GLY A 233 -10.05 -1.91 14.86
CA GLY A 233 -10.55 -0.92 15.83
C GLY A 233 -9.46 -0.06 16.48
N GLY A 234 -8.18 -0.30 16.18
CA GLY A 234 -7.10 0.56 16.67
C GLY A 234 -7.20 2.00 16.15
N VAL A 235 -6.60 2.93 16.89
CA VAL A 235 -6.50 4.36 16.52
C VAL A 235 -5.12 4.67 15.97
N GLY A 236 -5.05 5.55 14.99
CA GLY A 236 -3.80 6.02 14.39
C GLY A 236 -3.65 7.52 14.59
N MET A 237 -2.46 7.96 15.01
CA MET A 237 -2.11 9.37 15.12
C MET A 237 -0.75 9.63 14.48
N MET A 238 -0.58 10.81 13.89
CA MET A 238 0.74 11.25 13.45
C MET A 238 1.70 11.27 14.64
N CYS A 239 2.90 10.74 14.47
CA CYS A 239 3.95 10.78 15.47
C CYS A 239 5.26 11.22 14.83
N SER A 240 6.17 11.81 15.60
CA SER A 240 7.55 12.01 15.16
C SER A 240 8.33 10.70 15.29
N LEU A 241 9.14 10.39 14.28
CA LEU A 241 10.10 9.27 14.33
C LEU A 241 11.52 9.83 14.46
N SER A 242 12.34 9.21 15.31
CA SER A 242 13.76 9.57 15.43
C SER A 242 14.50 9.39 14.10
N GLU A 243 15.61 10.11 13.90
CA GLU A 243 16.41 9.93 12.68
C GLU A 243 16.90 8.49 12.52
N GLN A 244 17.25 7.82 13.62
CA GLN A 244 17.60 6.40 13.59
C GLN A 244 16.45 5.53 13.06
N GLY A 245 15.21 5.79 13.49
CA GLY A 245 14.02 5.09 12.98
C GLY A 245 13.74 5.38 11.50
N LYS A 246 13.93 6.64 11.05
CA LYS A 246 13.78 7.00 9.63
C LYS A 246 14.83 6.31 8.76
N GLN A 247 16.09 6.33 9.17
CA GLN A 247 17.17 5.64 8.46
C GLN A 247 16.95 4.13 8.42
N LEU A 248 16.47 3.54 9.51
CA LEU A 248 16.08 2.13 9.55
C LEU A 248 15.00 1.81 8.51
N ALA A 249 13.94 2.62 8.42
CA ALA A 249 12.88 2.42 7.42
C ALA A 249 13.40 2.57 5.98
N ILE A 250 14.24 3.56 5.71
CA ILE A 250 14.87 3.74 4.38
C ILE A 250 15.77 2.54 4.05
N GLN A 251 16.57 2.08 4.99
CA GLN A 251 17.45 0.92 4.82
C GLN A 251 16.65 -0.35 4.48
N VAL A 252 15.57 -0.61 5.21
CA VAL A 252 14.66 -1.74 4.94
C VAL A 252 14.07 -1.65 3.54
N SER A 253 13.57 -0.47 3.14
CA SER A 253 13.03 -0.26 1.80
C SER A 253 14.07 -0.51 0.70
N ASN A 254 15.33 -0.10 0.93
CA ASN A 254 16.42 -0.32 -0.01
C ASN A 254 16.81 -1.79 -0.14
N ILE A 255 16.93 -2.52 0.98
CA ILE A 255 17.27 -3.96 0.99
C ILE A 255 16.18 -4.77 0.28
N LEU A 256 14.91 -4.51 0.61
CA LEU A 256 13.77 -5.17 -0.04
C LEU A 256 13.56 -4.68 -1.48
N GLY A 257 14.21 -3.57 -1.85
CA GLY A 257 14.14 -2.95 -3.16
C GLY A 257 12.73 -2.46 -3.51
N THR A 258 11.99 -1.94 -2.54
CA THR A 258 10.65 -1.38 -2.73
C THR A 258 10.74 0.12 -3.03
N ASP A 259 10.00 0.58 -4.04
CA ASP A 259 9.80 2.00 -4.30
C ASP A 259 8.69 2.59 -3.42
N VAL A 260 7.66 1.79 -3.08
CA VAL A 260 6.56 2.19 -2.18
C VAL A 260 6.37 1.08 -1.15
N CYS A 261 6.53 1.40 0.13
CA CYS A 261 6.44 0.42 1.19
C CYS A 261 5.87 1.01 2.48
N GLY A 262 5.03 0.24 3.16
CA GLY A 262 4.69 0.47 4.55
C GLY A 262 5.54 -0.42 5.44
N ILE A 263 6.30 0.17 6.35
CA ILE A 263 7.17 -0.53 7.28
C ILE A 263 6.61 -0.35 8.68
N ASP A 264 6.39 -1.45 9.38
CA ASP A 264 5.87 -1.46 10.73
C ASP A 264 7.03 -1.70 11.70
N LEU A 265 7.23 -0.76 12.61
CA LEU A 265 8.29 -0.79 13.62
C LEU A 265 7.71 -1.06 15.01
N LEU A 266 8.37 -1.93 15.77
CA LEU A 266 8.12 -2.12 17.20
C LEU A 266 9.08 -1.25 18.00
N MET A 267 8.58 -0.72 19.12
CA MET A 267 9.34 0.13 20.05
C MET A 267 9.97 -0.71 21.16
N LYS A 268 11.20 -0.37 21.55
CA LYS A 268 11.93 -0.96 22.69
C LYS A 268 12.06 0.04 23.84
N ASP A 269 12.39 -0.46 25.04
CA ASP A 269 12.55 0.35 26.26
C ASP A 269 13.65 1.41 26.15
N ASP A 270 14.68 1.15 25.35
CA ASP A 270 15.81 2.08 25.13
C ASP A 270 15.49 3.19 24.10
N GLY A 271 14.25 3.26 23.61
CA GLY A 271 13.82 4.21 22.58
C GLY A 271 14.24 3.82 21.16
N SER A 272 14.90 2.67 20.97
CA SER A 272 15.21 2.14 19.64
C SER A 272 14.04 1.35 19.05
N PHE A 273 14.19 0.95 17.79
CA PHE A 273 13.16 0.24 17.03
C PHE A 273 13.68 -1.10 16.53
N CYS A 274 12.79 -2.07 16.34
CA CYS A 274 13.03 -3.22 15.47
C CYS A 274 11.92 -3.37 14.44
N VAL A 275 12.25 -4.03 13.32
CA VAL A 275 11.32 -4.20 12.20
C VAL A 275 10.36 -5.35 12.49
N CYS A 276 9.06 -5.10 12.39
CA CYS A 276 8.01 -6.10 12.55
C CYS A 276 7.65 -6.77 11.23
N GLU A 277 7.29 -5.94 10.24
CA GLU A 277 6.87 -6.35 8.90
C GLU A 277 7.06 -5.21 7.90
N ALA A 278 7.06 -5.56 6.61
CA ALA A 278 7.07 -4.63 5.49
C ALA A 278 5.98 -5.02 4.50
N ASN A 279 5.33 -4.04 3.89
CA ASN A 279 4.20 -4.24 2.98
C ASN A 279 4.34 -3.39 1.71
N ALA A 280 4.60 -4.06 0.59
CA ALA A 280 4.69 -3.46 -0.74
C ALA A 280 3.34 -2.97 -1.31
N ASN A 281 2.21 -3.41 -0.77
CA ASN A 281 0.87 -2.92 -1.12
C ASN A 281 0.23 -2.22 0.10
N VAL A 282 0.93 -1.21 0.61
CA VAL A 282 0.49 -0.46 1.80
C VAL A 282 -0.85 0.24 1.54
N GLY A 283 -1.77 0.07 2.49
CA GLY A 283 -2.99 0.86 2.56
C GLY A 283 -2.73 2.14 3.35
N PHE A 284 -3.28 3.26 2.89
CA PHE A 284 -3.01 4.57 3.48
C PHE A 284 -4.28 5.38 3.82
N ILE A 285 -5.47 4.78 3.87
CA ILE A 285 -6.73 5.47 4.26
C ILE A 285 -6.62 6.14 5.64
N ALA A 286 -6.22 5.37 6.65
CA ALA A 286 -6.06 5.88 8.01
C ALA A 286 -4.85 6.82 8.10
N PHE A 287 -3.84 6.58 7.27
CA PHE A 287 -2.58 7.31 7.27
C PHE A 287 -2.72 8.71 6.69
N ASP A 288 -3.37 8.86 5.53
CA ASP A 288 -3.72 10.15 4.93
C ASP A 288 -4.47 11.02 5.93
N LYS A 289 -5.46 10.45 6.62
CA LYS A 289 -6.27 11.15 7.62
C LYS A 289 -5.47 11.54 8.87
N ALA A 290 -4.69 10.61 9.41
CA ALA A 290 -3.93 10.84 10.64
C ALA A 290 -2.79 11.84 10.43
N CYS A 291 -2.15 11.83 9.25
CA CYS A 291 -1.00 12.67 8.93
C CYS A 291 -1.36 13.91 8.09
N ASN A 292 -2.60 14.01 7.62
CA ASN A 292 -3.06 15.03 6.66
C ASN A 292 -2.15 15.09 5.41
N LEU A 293 -1.92 13.94 4.78
CA LEU A 293 -1.03 13.77 3.62
C LEU A 293 -1.80 13.25 2.40
N ASP A 294 -1.38 13.65 1.20
CA ASP A 294 -1.79 13.03 -0.07
C ASP A 294 -0.72 12.01 -0.50
N VAL A 295 -0.75 10.80 0.07
CA VAL A 295 0.20 9.75 -0.28
C VAL A 295 0.08 9.35 -1.75
N ALA A 296 -1.12 9.40 -2.33
CA ALA A 296 -1.35 9.09 -3.74
C ALA A 296 -0.68 10.11 -4.68
N GLY A 297 -0.77 11.40 -4.36
CA GLY A 297 -0.05 12.48 -5.05
C GLY A 297 1.46 12.26 -5.03
N ILE A 298 2.02 11.94 -3.85
CA ILE A 298 3.46 11.66 -3.71
C ILE A 298 3.90 10.44 -4.54
N ILE A 299 3.08 9.38 -4.58
CA ILE A 299 3.33 8.21 -5.44
C ILE A 299 3.31 8.61 -6.92
N ALA A 300 2.37 9.46 -7.34
CA ALA A 300 2.25 9.91 -8.72
C ALA A 300 3.44 10.78 -9.14
N ASP A 301 3.85 11.72 -8.30
CA ASP A 301 5.05 12.54 -8.53
C ASP A 301 6.30 11.69 -8.65
N TYR A 302 6.47 10.72 -7.75
CA TYR A 302 7.59 9.80 -7.84
C TYR A 302 7.50 8.97 -9.14
N ALA A 303 6.35 8.39 -9.47
CA ALA A 303 6.18 7.60 -10.70
C ALA A 303 6.52 8.40 -11.97
N ALA A 304 6.11 9.66 -12.06
CA ALA A 304 6.48 10.55 -13.17
C ALA A 304 7.99 10.84 -13.20
N SER A 305 8.62 11.07 -12.03
CA SER A 305 10.06 11.33 -11.94
C SER A 305 10.95 10.17 -12.41
N LEU A 306 10.39 8.97 -12.51
CA LEU A 306 11.08 7.76 -12.97
C LEU A 306 11.12 7.64 -14.50
N LEU A 307 10.30 8.42 -15.20
CA LEU A 307 10.36 8.48 -16.66
C LEU A 307 11.68 9.13 -17.09
N PRO A 308 12.24 8.73 -18.24
CA PRO A 308 13.40 9.42 -18.80
C PRO A 308 13.09 10.91 -18.89
N ALA A 309 14.01 11.76 -18.46
CA ALA A 309 13.88 13.20 -18.66
C ALA A 309 13.77 13.46 -20.17
N GLY A 310 12.55 13.59 -20.69
CA GLY A 310 12.33 14.28 -21.95
C GLY A 310 12.90 15.66 -21.70
N ARG A 311 14.01 16.01 -22.38
CA ARG A 311 14.68 17.32 -22.23
C ARG A 311 13.60 18.34 -21.99
N LEU A 312 13.57 18.92 -20.79
CA LEU A 312 12.67 20.04 -20.49
C LEU A 312 12.92 21.07 -21.58
N THR A 313 12.12 21.08 -22.64
CA THR A 313 11.87 22.29 -23.40
C THR A 313 11.03 23.13 -22.46
N ARG A 314 11.68 23.66 -21.44
CA ARG A 314 11.24 24.82 -20.72
C ARG A 314 11.14 25.87 -21.82
N ARG A 315 9.95 26.00 -22.42
CA ARG A 315 9.56 27.19 -23.15
C ARG A 315 9.68 28.30 -22.11
N MET A 316 10.88 28.87 -21.99
CA MET A 316 11.00 30.25 -21.58
C MET A 316 10.27 31.01 -22.67
N SER A 317 8.98 31.21 -22.43
CA SER A 317 8.22 32.25 -23.10
C SER A 317 8.92 33.56 -22.77
N LEU A 318 9.87 33.94 -23.62
CA LEU A 318 10.34 35.30 -23.77
C LEU A 318 9.14 36.12 -24.26
N LEU A 319 8.30 36.56 -23.33
CA LEU A 319 7.41 37.68 -23.58
C LEU A 319 8.23 38.96 -23.38
N SER A 320 9.05 39.26 -24.39
CA SER A 320 9.61 40.59 -24.60
C SER A 320 8.91 41.20 -25.81
N VAL A 321 7.98 42.12 -25.51
CA VAL A 321 7.76 43.42 -26.17
C VAL A 321 7.59 43.45 -27.69
N VAL A 322 6.37 43.79 -28.15
CA VAL A 322 6.04 44.92 -29.04
C VAL A 322 4.54 45.23 -28.84
N SER A 323 4.16 46.21 -28.02
CA SER A 323 3.74 47.57 -28.43
C SER A 323 2.85 47.66 -29.67
N THR A 324 1.54 47.77 -29.48
CA THR A 324 0.73 48.79 -30.20
C THR A 324 -0.34 49.30 -29.27
N ALA A 325 -0.41 50.62 -29.21
CA ALA A 325 -1.30 51.39 -28.39
C ALA A 325 -2.69 51.53 -29.05
N SER A 326 -3.65 51.82 -28.17
CA SER A 326 -4.75 52.74 -28.35
C SER A 326 -6.16 52.15 -28.47
N GLU A 327 -7.02 52.80 -27.68
CA GLU A 327 -8.48 52.91 -27.76
C GLU A 327 -9.33 51.93 -26.93
N THR A 328 -9.46 52.30 -25.65
CA THR A 328 -10.72 52.57 -24.93
C THR A 328 -12.02 52.05 -25.55
N SER A 329 -12.75 51.22 -24.79
CA SER A 329 -14.20 51.31 -24.57
C SER A 329 -14.62 50.34 -23.46
N GLU A 330 -14.98 50.85 -22.29
CA GLU A 330 -15.87 50.16 -21.34
C GLU A 330 -17.30 50.14 -21.93
N PRO A 331 -18.11 49.11 -21.65
CA PRO A 331 -19.15 49.34 -20.64
C PRO A 331 -19.51 48.13 -19.75
N GLU A 332 -19.77 48.49 -18.49
CA GLU A 332 -20.86 48.12 -17.59
C GLU A 332 -21.30 46.65 -17.35
N LEU A 333 -21.17 46.30 -16.06
CA LEU A 333 -21.96 45.34 -15.29
C LEU A 333 -23.47 45.62 -15.32
N GLY A 334 -24.27 44.55 -15.31
CA GLY A 334 -25.67 44.59 -14.85
C GLY A 334 -26.39 43.23 -14.98
N PRO A 335 -27.40 42.93 -14.13
CA PRO A 335 -27.46 41.62 -13.44
C PRO A 335 -28.78 40.83 -13.73
N PRO A 336 -29.38 40.07 -12.79
CA PRO A 336 -29.53 38.61 -12.84
C PRO A 336 -31.00 38.15 -12.97
N ALA A 337 -31.27 36.83 -13.00
CA ALA A 337 -32.40 36.20 -12.27
C ALA A 337 -32.61 34.70 -12.56
N SER A 338 -32.96 33.99 -11.47
CA SER A 338 -33.86 32.81 -11.32
C SER A 338 -33.69 31.57 -12.22
N ALA A 339 -33.49 30.34 -11.72
CA ALA A 339 -34.25 29.52 -10.76
C ALA A 339 -35.60 28.97 -11.29
N ALA A 340 -35.60 27.66 -11.61
CA ALA A 340 -36.69 26.66 -11.62
C ALA A 340 -36.13 25.41 -12.34
N VAL A 341 -35.84 24.25 -11.72
CA VAL A 341 -36.72 23.24 -11.11
C VAL A 341 -37.93 22.91 -12.00
N ASP A 342 -37.91 21.78 -12.71
CA ASP A 342 -38.82 20.66 -12.43
C ASP A 342 -38.74 19.47 -13.42
N ASN A 343 -39.15 18.32 -12.88
CA ASN A 343 -39.71 17.10 -13.49
C ASN A 343 -38.77 16.12 -14.20
N MET A 344 -38.53 14.93 -13.62
CA MET A 344 -39.42 13.76 -13.47
C MET A 344 -39.76 13.04 -14.77
N SER A 345 -39.27 11.79 -14.89
CA SER A 345 -39.91 10.55 -15.38
C SER A 345 -38.80 9.61 -15.91
N ALA A 346 -38.54 8.43 -15.31
CA ALA A 346 -39.31 7.19 -15.18
C ALA A 346 -39.20 6.24 -16.39
N SER A 347 -38.44 5.14 -16.22
CA SER A 347 -38.61 3.78 -16.79
C SER A 347 -37.34 2.96 -16.48
N SER A 348 -37.32 1.96 -15.58
CA SER A 348 -37.91 0.61 -15.59
C SER A 348 -37.25 -0.42 -16.52
N SER A 349 -36.41 -1.30 -15.94
CA SER A 349 -36.28 -2.76 -16.20
C SER A 349 -35.08 -3.28 -15.38
N SER A 350 -35.30 -4.07 -14.32
CA SER A 350 -35.36 -5.54 -14.31
C SER A 350 -34.08 -6.24 -14.80
N VAL A 351 -33.37 -6.94 -13.90
CA VAL A 351 -33.29 -8.41 -13.79
C VAL A 351 -32.08 -8.80 -12.90
N ASP A 352 -32.38 -9.69 -11.96
CA ASP A 352 -31.59 -10.57 -11.09
C ASP A 352 -30.08 -10.73 -11.31
N SER A 353 -29.34 -10.79 -10.19
CA SER A 353 -28.56 -11.97 -9.77
C SER A 353 -27.92 -11.73 -8.39
N ASP A 354 -28.21 -12.60 -7.44
CA ASP A 354 -27.45 -12.79 -6.19
C ASP A 354 -25.97 -13.08 -6.47
N PRO A 355 -25.06 -12.57 -5.62
CA PRO A 355 -24.30 -13.54 -4.84
C PRO A 355 -24.07 -13.09 -3.38
N GLU A 356 -24.20 -14.06 -2.48
CA GLU A 356 -23.84 -14.00 -1.06
C GLU A 356 -22.44 -13.40 -0.84
N SER A 357 -22.37 -12.10 -0.49
CA SER A 357 -21.29 -11.50 0.32
C SER A 357 -21.60 -10.06 0.79
N THR A 358 -22.87 -9.65 0.80
CA THR A 358 -23.29 -8.27 1.11
C THR A 358 -23.47 -7.94 2.59
N THR A 359 -23.24 -8.88 3.52
CA THR A 359 -23.50 -8.65 4.95
C THR A 359 -22.48 -7.72 5.65
N GLU A 360 -21.27 -7.50 5.12
CA GLU A 360 -20.35 -6.51 5.73
C GLU A 360 -20.52 -5.08 5.18
N ARG A 361 -21.17 -4.90 4.03
CA ARG A 361 -21.28 -3.57 3.38
C ARG A 361 -22.42 -2.72 3.94
N GLU A 362 -23.45 -3.34 4.50
CA GLU A 362 -24.58 -2.62 5.12
C GLU A 362 -24.30 -2.18 6.57
N MET A 363 -23.40 -2.85 7.29
CA MET A 363 -23.05 -2.39 8.65
C MET A 363 -22.21 -1.12 8.65
N LEU A 364 -21.39 -0.89 7.61
CA LEU A 364 -20.51 0.28 7.55
C LEU A 364 -21.18 1.54 7.00
N THR A 365 -22.30 1.43 6.28
CA THR A 365 -23.04 2.60 5.76
C THR A 365 -24.18 3.07 6.66
N LYS A 366 -24.57 2.28 7.68
CA LYS A 366 -25.64 2.64 8.64
C LYS A 366 -25.16 3.05 10.03
N LEU A 367 -23.86 3.17 10.28
CA LEU A 367 -23.36 3.69 11.56
C LEU A 367 -23.17 5.22 11.49
N PRO A 368 -23.92 6.03 12.26
CA PRO A 368 -23.79 7.48 12.26
C PRO A 368 -22.40 7.86 12.81
N GLY A 369 -21.91 9.06 12.46
CA GLY A 369 -20.55 9.58 12.70
C GLY A 369 -20.02 9.58 14.16
N GLY A 370 -20.69 8.94 15.11
CA GLY A 370 -20.27 8.77 16.50
C GLY A 370 -19.05 7.86 16.70
N LEU A 371 -18.94 6.73 15.99
CA LEU A 371 -17.73 5.86 16.09
C LEU A 371 -16.48 6.57 15.56
N PHE A 372 -16.66 7.42 14.55
CA PHE A 372 -15.56 8.17 13.94
C PHE A 372 -15.05 9.29 14.87
N ASN A 373 -15.98 10.01 15.51
CA ASN A 373 -15.65 11.05 16.49
C ASN A 373 -14.93 10.46 17.72
N MET A 374 -15.36 9.29 18.20
CA MET A 374 -14.70 8.56 19.28
C MET A 374 -13.22 8.26 18.99
N ASN A 375 -12.90 7.75 17.79
CA ASN A 375 -11.51 7.43 17.44
C ASN A 375 -10.62 8.68 17.38
N GLN A 376 -11.17 9.83 16.98
CA GLN A 376 -10.43 11.08 16.93
C GLN A 376 -10.23 11.70 18.33
N LEU A 377 -11.23 11.58 19.22
CA LEU A 377 -11.10 11.93 20.63
C LEU A 377 -10.04 11.06 21.34
N LEU A 378 -10.10 9.73 21.16
CA LEU A 378 -9.09 8.78 21.66
C LEU A 378 -7.69 9.09 21.12
N ALA A 379 -7.58 9.43 19.83
CA ALA A 379 -6.31 9.82 19.24
C ALA A 379 -5.74 11.09 19.89
N ASN A 380 -6.57 12.08 20.17
CA ASN A 380 -6.16 13.31 20.87
C ASN A 380 -5.75 13.04 22.32
N GLU A 381 -6.49 12.19 23.04
CA GLU A 381 -6.20 11.85 24.43
C GLU A 381 -4.91 11.03 24.56
N ILE A 382 -4.67 10.06 23.67
CA ILE A 382 -3.40 9.33 23.63
C ILE A 382 -2.24 10.24 23.22
N LYS A 383 -2.45 11.18 22.28
CA LYS A 383 -1.42 12.15 21.90
C LYS A 383 -0.95 12.98 23.11
N LEU A 384 -1.88 13.42 23.97
CA LEU A 384 -1.59 14.14 25.21
C LEU A 384 -0.86 13.29 26.28
N LEU A 385 -0.90 11.96 26.17
CA LEU A 385 -0.17 11.04 27.06
C LEU A 385 1.23 10.67 26.54
N VAL A 386 1.48 10.88 25.24
CA VAL A 386 2.74 10.53 24.55
C VAL A 386 3.66 11.75 24.42
N GLU A 387 3.10 12.95 24.25
CA GLU A 387 3.81 14.24 24.39
C GLU A 387 4.02 14.59 25.87
#